data_AF-A0A9E6BAA9-F1
#
_entry.id   AF-A0A9E6BAA9-F1
#
_cell.length_a   1.000
_cell.length_b   1.000
_cell.length_c   1.000
_cell.angle_alpha   90.00
_cell.angle_beta   90.00
_cell.angle_gamma   90.00
#
_symmetry.space_group_name_H-M   'P 1'
#
loop_
_entity.id
_entity.type
_entity.pdbx_description
1 polymer ?
#
loop_
_entity_poly.entity_id
_entity_poly.type
_entity_poly.pdbx_seq_one_letter_code
_entity_poly.pdbx_strand_id
1 'polypeptide(L)'
;MDTCTAESVGKASFWSKLQSVALTVVAVMLSLGQWNDAKDALSSAYAAFVANWTNDIEFKQISTLHVGQTQAYVTSVFGTPQASKKSKSNLDVNFFYYGHKKYQLTLAIKDERLSGYAVVGLSPDFQVSIPYTDKALLSSQIESHFSQVETYYSDANNLEYYAESHDLGKSVMFYNLIIGAVNYGHFSHSDQSKVSDLNAELDLGVEDVSVSLAASRQLEANYFAITELDPQVMVEGLLTHFEYKTLLKTQ
;
A
#
# COMPACT_ATOMS: atom_id res chain seq x y z
N MET A 1 -61.52 -32.16 19.01
CA MET A 1 -60.91 -32.67 17.78
C MET A 1 -59.74 -31.77 17.44
N ASP A 2 -58.59 -32.21 17.94
CA ASP A 2 -57.24 -32.23 17.38
C ASP A 2 -56.56 -30.98 16.80
N THR A 3 -55.44 -30.69 17.47
CA THR A 3 -54.20 -30.00 17.10
C THR A 3 -53.62 -30.38 15.73
N CYS A 4 -52.88 -29.48 15.04
CA CYS A 4 -51.41 -29.46 14.97
C CYS A 4 -50.85 -28.55 13.85
N THR A 5 -49.60 -28.17 14.05
CA THR A 5 -48.68 -27.20 13.41
C THR A 5 -48.09 -27.59 12.04
N ALA A 6 -47.53 -26.60 11.31
CA ALA A 6 -46.24 -26.64 10.55
C ALA A 6 -46.28 -25.57 9.41
N GLU A 7 -45.22 -24.89 8.97
CA GLU A 7 -43.78 -24.89 9.29
C GLU A 7 -43.11 -23.69 8.59
N SER A 8 -42.07 -23.17 9.23
CA SER A 8 -41.13 -22.18 8.69
C SER A 8 -40.18 -22.82 7.67
N VAL A 9 -40.39 -22.57 6.37
CA VAL A 9 -39.50 -23.06 5.30
C VAL A 9 -38.65 -21.90 4.77
N GLY A 10 -37.33 -21.95 4.99
CA GLY A 10 -36.41 -20.98 4.37
C GLY A 10 -34.96 -21.00 4.85
N LYS A 11 -34.67 -21.47 6.07
CA LYS A 11 -33.28 -21.43 6.63
C LYS A 11 -32.51 -22.76 6.53
N ALA A 12 -33.19 -23.89 6.35
CA ALA A 12 -32.57 -25.22 6.39
C ALA A 12 -31.73 -25.58 5.13
N SER A 13 -32.08 -25.04 3.95
CA SER A 13 -31.45 -25.44 2.68
C SER A 13 -30.04 -24.86 2.45
N PHE A 14 -29.74 -23.70 3.03
CA PHE A 14 -28.42 -23.08 2.87
C PHE A 14 -27.39 -23.72 3.81
N TRP A 15 -27.80 -24.03 5.05
CA TRP A 15 -26.97 -24.73 6.03
C TRP A 15 -26.66 -26.17 5.65
N SER A 16 -27.62 -26.89 5.07
CA SER A 16 -27.39 -28.27 4.61
C SER A 16 -26.43 -28.33 3.42
N LYS A 17 -26.53 -27.37 2.49
CA LYS A 17 -25.58 -27.25 1.37
C LYS A 17 -24.17 -26.88 1.81
N LEU A 18 -24.04 -25.96 2.77
CA LEU A 18 -22.74 -25.58 3.33
C LEU A 18 -22.08 -26.75 4.09
N GLN A 19 -22.87 -27.51 4.86
CA GLN A 19 -22.40 -28.72 5.53
C GLN A 19 -21.95 -29.80 4.54
N SER A 20 -22.70 -30.04 3.45
CA SER A 20 -22.32 -31.02 2.44
C SER A 20 -21.02 -30.65 1.73
N VAL A 21 -20.83 -29.37 1.39
CA VAL A 21 -19.57 -28.89 0.77
C VAL A 21 -18.40 -29.07 1.71
N ALA A 22 -18.55 -28.70 3.00
CA ALA A 22 -17.51 -28.90 4.00
C ALA A 22 -17.15 -30.40 4.17
N LEU A 23 -18.14 -31.28 4.16
CA LEU A 23 -17.94 -32.73 4.30
C LEU A 23 -17.21 -33.33 3.09
N THR A 24 -17.51 -32.85 1.88
CA THR A 24 -16.83 -33.28 0.65
C THR A 24 -15.37 -32.80 0.64
N VAL A 25 -15.11 -31.56 1.07
CA VAL A 25 -13.74 -31.03 1.16
C VAL A 25 -12.91 -31.84 2.17
N VAL A 26 -13.48 -32.16 3.34
CA VAL A 26 -12.83 -32.99 4.35
C VAL A 26 -12.58 -34.41 3.83
N ALA A 27 -13.54 -35.02 3.12
CA ALA A 27 -13.37 -36.35 2.55
C ALA A 27 -12.27 -36.39 1.48
N VAL A 28 -12.16 -35.36 0.65
CA VAL A 28 -11.08 -35.21 -0.34
C VAL A 28 -9.73 -35.07 0.36
N MET A 29 -9.65 -34.26 1.41
CA MET A 29 -8.41 -34.08 2.20
C MET A 29 -7.97 -35.37 2.90
N LEU A 30 -8.91 -36.16 3.42
CA LEU A 30 -8.62 -37.45 4.05
C LEU A 30 -8.16 -38.50 3.01
N SER A 31 -8.61 -38.39 1.76
CA SER A 31 -8.26 -39.34 0.69
C SER A 31 -6.86 -39.15 0.10
N LEU A 32 -6.25 -37.97 0.26
CA LEU A 32 -5.00 -37.59 -0.41
C LEU A 32 -3.71 -37.84 0.40
N GLY A 33 -3.79 -38.32 1.64
CA GLY A 33 -2.63 -38.85 2.39
C GLY A 33 -1.50 -37.86 2.73
N GLN A 34 -1.57 -36.59 2.32
CA GLN A 34 -0.59 -35.54 2.57
C GLN A 34 -1.14 -34.48 3.53
N TRP A 35 -1.41 -34.90 4.78
CA TRP A 35 -2.01 -34.05 5.81
C TRP A 35 -1.19 -32.79 6.13
N ASN A 36 0.15 -32.87 6.07
CA ASN A 36 1.00 -31.71 6.30
C ASN A 36 0.88 -30.67 5.18
N ASP A 37 0.99 -31.10 3.92
CA ASP A 37 0.91 -30.18 2.76
C ASP A 37 -0.50 -29.55 2.65
N ALA A 38 -1.54 -30.34 2.96
CA ALA A 38 -2.92 -29.84 3.03
C ALA A 38 -3.12 -28.86 4.19
N LYS A 39 -2.55 -29.13 5.37
CA LYS A 39 -2.63 -28.24 6.53
C LYS A 39 -1.90 -26.93 6.28
N ASP A 40 -0.74 -26.96 5.64
CA ASP A 40 0.03 -25.76 5.33
C ASP A 40 -0.67 -24.94 4.25
N ALA A 41 -1.25 -25.58 3.22
CA ALA A 41 -2.09 -24.91 2.24
C ALA A 41 -3.37 -24.32 2.86
N LEU A 42 -4.03 -25.03 3.77
CA LEU A 42 -5.24 -24.55 4.46
C LEU A 42 -4.92 -23.42 5.44
N SER A 43 -3.79 -23.50 6.14
CA SER A 43 -3.32 -22.46 7.05
C SER A 43 -2.94 -21.20 6.27
N SER A 44 -2.31 -21.35 5.12
CA SER A 44 -1.97 -20.23 4.23
C SER A 44 -3.24 -19.60 3.64
N ALA A 45 -4.20 -20.41 3.21
CA ALA A 45 -5.50 -19.94 2.73
C ALA A 45 -6.31 -19.26 3.83
N TYR A 46 -6.31 -19.79 5.06
CA TYR A 46 -6.98 -19.20 6.21
C TYR A 46 -6.30 -17.89 6.64
N ALA A 47 -4.97 -17.84 6.69
CA ALA A 47 -4.21 -16.63 6.96
C ALA A 47 -4.49 -15.55 5.92
N ALA A 48 -4.49 -15.90 4.62
CA ALA A 48 -4.85 -15.00 3.55
C ALA A 48 -6.31 -14.50 3.66
N PHE A 49 -7.25 -15.38 4.02
CA PHE A 49 -8.67 -15.01 4.17
C PHE A 49 -8.91 -14.09 5.37
N VAL A 50 -8.32 -14.40 6.54
CA VAL A 50 -8.42 -13.57 7.73
C VAL A 50 -7.69 -12.24 7.53
N ALA A 51 -6.52 -12.24 6.88
CA ALA A 51 -5.79 -11.02 6.55
C ALA A 51 -6.61 -10.13 5.61
N ASN A 52 -7.19 -10.70 4.54
CA ASN A 52 -8.03 -9.95 3.61
C ASN A 52 -9.26 -9.35 4.31
N TRP A 53 -9.97 -10.14 5.12
CA TRP A 53 -11.13 -9.64 5.88
C TRP A 53 -10.75 -8.57 6.92
N THR A 54 -9.58 -8.71 7.55
CA THR A 54 -9.09 -7.73 8.53
C THR A 54 -8.59 -6.46 7.85
N ASN A 55 -8.22 -6.49 6.57
CA ASN A 55 -7.77 -5.32 5.80
C ASN A 55 -8.91 -4.60 5.07
N ASP A 56 -10.09 -5.21 4.94
CA ASP A 56 -11.23 -4.65 4.20
C ASP A 56 -11.63 -3.24 4.71
N ILE A 57 -11.46 -2.96 6.00
CA ILE A 57 -11.77 -1.66 6.59
C ILE A 57 -10.75 -0.62 6.11
N GLU A 58 -9.47 -0.92 6.23
CA GLU A 58 -8.36 -0.06 5.83
C GLU A 58 -8.40 0.22 4.32
N PHE A 59 -8.62 -0.81 3.51
CA PHE A 59 -8.75 -0.69 2.06
C PHE A 59 -9.97 0.16 1.67
N LYS A 60 -11.11 -0.05 2.35
CA LYS A 60 -12.30 0.76 2.12
C LYS A 60 -12.07 2.23 2.49
N GLN A 61 -11.37 2.53 3.58
CA GLN A 61 -11.03 3.90 3.95
C GLN A 61 -10.10 4.54 2.91
N ILE A 62 -9.00 3.88 2.53
CA ILE A 62 -8.04 4.42 1.55
C ILE A 62 -8.70 4.63 0.19
N SER A 63 -9.56 3.71 -0.27
CA SER A 63 -10.30 3.88 -1.53
C SER A 63 -11.28 5.05 -1.54
N THR A 64 -11.60 5.62 -0.37
CA THR A 64 -12.39 6.87 -0.32
C THR A 64 -11.56 8.13 -0.56
N LEU A 65 -10.22 8.07 -0.49
CA LEU A 65 -9.35 9.23 -0.68
C LEU A 65 -9.30 9.68 -2.14
N HIS A 66 -9.60 10.96 -2.35
CA HIS A 66 -9.53 11.58 -3.66
C HIS A 66 -8.91 12.97 -3.54
N VAL A 67 -7.97 13.29 -4.44
CA VAL A 67 -7.43 14.65 -4.59
C VAL A 67 -8.59 15.61 -4.82
N GLY A 68 -8.55 16.76 -4.14
CA GLY A 68 -9.59 17.79 -4.10
C GLY A 68 -10.59 17.65 -2.95
N GLN A 69 -10.55 16.60 -2.15
CA GLN A 69 -11.36 16.51 -0.93
C GLN A 69 -10.94 17.55 0.11
N THR A 70 -11.88 17.99 0.95
CA THR A 70 -11.54 18.92 2.03
C THR A 70 -10.81 18.20 3.16
N GLN A 71 -9.88 18.89 3.81
CA GLN A 71 -9.19 18.39 5.00
C GLN A 71 -10.20 17.95 6.07
N ALA A 72 -11.27 18.73 6.27
CA ALA A 72 -12.33 18.40 7.22
C ALA A 72 -13.01 17.05 6.92
N TYR A 73 -13.32 16.78 5.65
CA TYR A 73 -13.91 15.50 5.25
C TYR A 73 -12.94 14.34 5.52
N VAL A 74 -11.68 14.45 5.09
CA VAL A 74 -10.69 13.38 5.28
C VAL A 74 -10.43 13.12 6.77
N THR A 75 -10.35 14.18 7.58
CA THR A 75 -10.23 14.08 9.05
C THR A 75 -11.43 13.36 9.68
N SER A 76 -12.65 13.51 9.12
CA SER A 76 -13.83 12.78 9.62
C SER A 76 -13.77 11.27 9.34
N VAL A 77 -13.01 10.85 8.32
CA VAL A 77 -12.85 9.43 7.93
C VAL A 77 -11.69 8.76 8.66
N PHE A 78 -10.55 9.45 8.76
CA PHE A 78 -9.29 8.89 9.30
C PHE A 78 -8.98 9.36 10.73
N GLY A 79 -9.74 10.31 11.26
CA GLY A 79 -9.49 10.93 12.56
C GLY A 79 -8.41 12.01 12.50
N THR A 80 -7.88 12.35 13.67
CA THR A 80 -6.82 13.36 13.83
C THR A 80 -5.45 12.77 13.46
N PRO A 81 -4.63 13.46 12.67
CA PRO A 81 -3.27 13.00 12.35
C PRO A 81 -2.37 12.98 13.59
N GLN A 82 -1.41 12.07 13.61
CA GLN A 82 -0.43 11.92 14.69
C GLN A 82 0.62 13.03 14.66
N ALA A 83 0.98 13.49 13.46
CA ALA A 83 1.97 14.53 13.26
C ALA A 83 1.67 15.36 12.01
N SER A 84 2.34 16.51 11.92
CA SER A 84 2.37 17.32 10.70
C SER A 84 3.77 17.83 10.42
N LYS A 85 4.08 18.07 9.15
CA LYS A 85 5.35 18.64 8.65
C LYS A 85 5.03 19.64 7.56
N LYS A 86 5.60 20.83 7.65
CA LYS A 86 5.48 21.82 6.58
C LYS A 86 6.46 21.49 5.46
N SER A 87 6.03 21.57 4.21
CA SER A 87 6.94 21.39 3.06
C SER A 87 7.97 22.52 3.02
N LYS A 88 9.20 22.16 2.69
CA LYS A 88 10.35 23.06 2.48
C LYS A 88 10.36 23.61 1.06
N SER A 89 9.93 22.80 0.08
CA SER A 89 9.86 23.18 -1.33
C SER A 89 8.61 24.01 -1.66
N ASN A 90 7.51 23.83 -0.92
CA ASN A 90 6.26 24.57 -1.10
C ASN A 90 5.63 24.98 0.24
N LEU A 91 5.77 26.26 0.62
CA LEU A 91 5.32 26.76 1.92
C LEU A 91 3.79 26.79 2.12
N ASP A 92 3.01 26.54 1.08
CA ASP A 92 1.54 26.43 1.16
C ASP A 92 1.08 24.99 1.45
N VAL A 93 2.00 24.02 1.41
CA VAL A 93 1.71 22.60 1.62
C VAL A 93 2.10 22.17 3.03
N ASN A 94 1.16 21.51 3.71
CA ASN A 94 1.40 20.80 4.97
C ASN A 94 1.12 19.32 4.80
N PHE A 95 2.07 18.49 5.19
CA PHE A 95 1.91 17.05 5.29
C PHE A 95 1.31 16.68 6.63
N PHE A 96 0.32 15.79 6.64
CA PHE A 96 -0.28 15.20 7.83
C PHE A 96 -0.10 13.70 7.79
N TYR A 97 0.31 13.13 8.92
CA TYR A 97 0.73 11.73 9.00
C TYR A 97 -0.18 10.90 9.89
N TYR A 98 -0.52 9.72 9.39
CA TYR A 98 -1.37 8.73 10.03
C TYR A 98 -0.61 7.41 10.04
N GLY A 99 -0.03 7.06 11.19
CA GLY A 99 0.61 5.78 11.42
C GLY A 99 -0.41 4.72 11.84
N HIS A 100 -0.41 3.60 11.12
CA HIS A 100 -1.16 2.40 11.43
C HIS A 100 -0.20 1.20 11.54
N LYS A 101 -0.64 0.08 12.11
CA LYS A 101 0.23 -1.11 12.26
C LYS A 101 0.65 -1.74 10.93
N LYS A 102 -0.17 -1.56 9.89
CA LYS A 102 0.00 -2.20 8.57
C LYS A 102 0.44 -1.23 7.47
N TYR A 103 0.21 0.06 7.66
CA TYR A 103 0.49 1.08 6.67
C TYR A 103 0.78 2.43 7.31
N GLN A 104 1.45 3.30 6.58
CA GLN A 104 1.50 4.73 6.86
C GLN A 104 0.73 5.46 5.77
N LEU A 105 -0.17 6.37 6.17
CA LEU A 105 -0.84 7.30 5.26
C LEU A 105 -0.29 8.71 5.50
N THR A 106 0.03 9.39 4.40
CA THR A 106 0.46 10.79 4.39
C THR A 106 -0.49 11.58 3.52
N LEU A 107 -0.98 12.70 4.02
CA LEU A 107 -1.85 13.63 3.27
C LEU A 107 -1.10 14.93 3.03
N ALA A 108 -1.01 15.37 1.79
CA ALA A 108 -0.52 16.70 1.43
C ALA A 108 -1.73 17.64 1.31
N ILE A 109 -1.83 18.60 2.24
CA ILE A 109 -2.92 19.57 2.30
C ILE A 109 -2.40 20.93 1.85
N LYS A 110 -3.09 21.54 0.88
CA LYS A 110 -2.91 22.91 0.40
C LYS A 110 -4.25 23.61 0.42
N ASP A 111 -4.33 24.81 0.99
CA ASP A 111 -5.57 25.60 1.06
C ASP A 111 -6.78 24.80 1.62
N GLU A 112 -6.55 24.06 2.70
CA GLU A 112 -7.54 23.18 3.37
C GLU A 112 -8.12 22.05 2.48
N ARG A 113 -7.44 21.74 1.37
CA ARG A 113 -7.82 20.69 0.42
C ARG A 113 -6.69 19.67 0.25
N LEU A 114 -7.07 18.43 0.01
CA LEU A 114 -6.15 17.35 -0.28
C LEU A 114 -5.57 17.52 -1.69
N SER A 115 -4.33 17.94 -1.79
CA SER A 115 -3.60 18.04 -3.07
C SER A 115 -2.76 16.80 -3.38
N GLY A 116 -2.63 15.88 -2.42
CA GLY A 116 -2.04 14.58 -2.67
C GLY A 116 -2.13 13.67 -1.46
N TYR A 117 -2.00 12.38 -1.68
CA TYR A 117 -1.86 11.41 -0.61
C TYR A 117 -0.88 10.31 -0.99
N ALA A 118 -0.24 9.74 0.01
CA ALA A 118 0.75 8.68 -0.10
C ALA A 118 0.43 7.56 0.88
N VAL A 119 0.67 6.31 0.45
CA VAL A 119 0.54 5.13 1.28
C VAL A 119 1.83 4.33 1.21
N VAL A 120 2.36 3.96 2.38
CA VAL A 120 3.47 2.99 2.52
C VAL A 120 2.93 1.74 3.19
N GLY A 121 3.11 0.58 2.57
CA GLY A 121 2.83 -0.72 3.14
C GLY A 121 3.94 -1.15 4.11
N LEU A 122 3.58 -1.35 5.39
CA LEU A 122 4.50 -1.75 6.45
C LEU A 122 4.49 -3.27 6.68
N SER A 123 3.42 -3.95 6.26
CA SER A 123 3.21 -5.38 6.46
C SER A 123 3.05 -6.09 5.11
N PRO A 124 3.65 -7.28 4.91
CA PRO A 124 3.61 -8.00 3.62
C PRO A 124 2.20 -8.38 3.15
N ASP A 125 1.23 -8.45 4.06
CA ASP A 125 -0.18 -8.74 3.75
C ASP A 125 -1.00 -7.49 3.40
N PHE A 126 -0.41 -6.29 3.46
CA PHE A 126 -1.08 -5.03 3.17
C PHE A 126 -1.06 -4.70 1.66
N GLN A 127 -1.80 -5.48 0.89
CA GLN A 127 -1.88 -5.36 -0.58
C GLN A 127 -3.03 -4.45 -1.02
N VAL A 128 -2.95 -3.16 -0.66
CA VAL A 128 -3.93 -2.16 -1.12
C VAL A 128 -3.75 -1.88 -2.62
N SER A 129 -4.86 -1.73 -3.36
CA SER A 129 -4.84 -1.38 -4.78
C SER A 129 -4.15 -0.04 -5.02
N ILE A 130 -3.25 0.01 -6.00
CA ILE A 130 -2.62 1.25 -6.44
C ILE A 130 -3.56 1.92 -7.45
N PRO A 131 -4.03 3.16 -7.19
CA PRO A 131 -4.97 3.84 -8.06
C PRO A 131 -4.48 3.92 -9.51
N TYR A 132 -5.41 3.77 -10.45
CA TYR A 132 -5.15 3.84 -11.90
C TYR A 132 -4.24 2.75 -12.46
N THR A 133 -4.00 1.68 -11.70
CA THR A 133 -3.31 0.46 -12.15
C THR A 133 -4.18 -0.76 -11.86
N ASP A 134 -3.80 -1.91 -12.42
CA ASP A 134 -4.39 -3.21 -12.11
C ASP A 134 -3.65 -3.96 -10.98
N LYS A 135 -2.75 -3.28 -10.27
CA LYS A 135 -1.85 -3.88 -9.27
C LYS A 135 -2.10 -3.36 -7.87
N ALA A 136 -1.58 -4.10 -6.90
CA ALA A 136 -1.58 -3.73 -5.50
C ALA A 136 -0.15 -3.45 -5.00
N LEU A 137 -0.03 -2.70 -3.90
CA LEU A 137 1.23 -2.64 -3.16
C LEU A 137 1.67 -4.06 -2.78
N LEU A 138 2.99 -4.27 -2.70
CA LEU A 138 3.59 -5.53 -2.24
C LEU A 138 3.14 -6.75 -3.04
N SER A 139 2.88 -6.55 -4.33
CA SER A 139 2.47 -7.63 -5.25
C SER A 139 3.38 -7.77 -6.45
N SER A 140 4.18 -6.75 -6.77
CA SER A 140 5.06 -6.73 -7.94
C SER A 140 6.21 -5.73 -7.81
N GLN A 141 7.24 -5.91 -8.63
CA GLN A 141 8.34 -4.95 -8.72
C GLN A 141 7.92 -3.66 -9.42
N ILE A 142 8.59 -2.54 -9.11
CA ILE A 142 8.34 -1.21 -9.70
C ILE A 142 8.36 -1.24 -11.23
N GLU A 143 9.37 -1.91 -11.83
CA GLU A 143 9.51 -2.02 -13.29
C GLU A 143 8.30 -2.61 -14.01
N SER A 144 7.48 -3.38 -13.28
CA SER A 144 6.33 -4.05 -13.86
C SER A 144 5.11 -3.12 -14.00
N HIS A 145 5.09 -1.96 -13.32
CA HIS A 145 3.99 -0.99 -13.38
C HIS A 145 4.09 -0.10 -14.62
N PHE A 146 5.31 0.30 -14.97
CA PHE A 146 5.58 1.18 -16.12
C PHE A 146 6.82 0.71 -16.87
N SER A 147 6.73 0.64 -18.20
CA SER A 147 7.84 0.14 -19.02
C SER A 147 9.03 1.12 -19.09
N GLN A 148 8.79 2.40 -18.91
CA GLN A 148 9.80 3.47 -19.02
C GLN A 148 9.80 4.33 -17.77
N VAL A 149 10.98 4.84 -17.41
CA VAL A 149 11.16 5.83 -16.34
C VAL A 149 11.01 7.22 -16.95
N GLU A 150 10.09 8.03 -16.43
CA GLU A 150 9.96 9.44 -16.83
C GLU A 150 10.82 10.31 -15.94
N THR A 151 10.52 10.32 -14.64
CA THR A 151 11.29 11.03 -13.60
C THR A 151 11.41 10.11 -12.40
N TYR A 152 12.58 10.08 -11.77
CA TYR A 152 12.82 9.30 -10.56
C TYR A 152 13.47 10.13 -9.46
N TYR A 153 13.31 9.64 -8.23
CA TYR A 153 13.79 10.24 -7.00
C TYR A 153 14.43 9.14 -6.16
N SER A 154 15.58 9.44 -5.56
CA SER A 154 16.24 8.50 -4.67
C SER A 154 17.06 9.23 -3.62
N ASP A 155 17.20 8.59 -2.46
CA ASP A 155 18.13 8.97 -1.40
C ASP A 155 18.59 7.68 -0.71
N ALA A 156 19.82 7.68 -0.18
CA ALA A 156 20.40 6.60 0.61
C ALA A 156 21.05 7.09 1.92
N ASN A 157 20.84 8.36 2.31
CA ASN A 157 21.51 8.98 3.44
C ASN A 157 20.66 8.98 4.73
N ASN A 158 19.60 9.79 4.76
CA ASN A 158 18.74 9.96 5.95
C ASN A 158 17.42 9.18 5.85
N LEU A 159 17.16 8.68 4.64
CA LEU A 159 16.05 7.87 4.22
C LEU A 159 16.55 7.05 3.03
N GLU A 160 16.41 5.73 3.07
CA GLU A 160 16.70 4.92 1.88
C GLU A 160 15.39 4.71 1.12
N TYR A 161 15.31 5.26 -0.09
CA TYR A 161 14.17 5.08 -0.96
C TYR A 161 14.52 5.22 -2.44
N TYR A 162 13.67 4.64 -3.27
CA TYR A 162 13.61 4.89 -4.70
C TYR A 162 12.15 5.04 -5.11
N ALA A 163 11.85 6.04 -5.95
CA ALA A 163 10.51 6.27 -6.47
C ALA A 163 10.54 6.81 -7.90
N GLU A 164 9.57 6.40 -8.71
CA GLU A 164 9.32 6.88 -10.08
C GLU A 164 8.02 7.66 -10.10
N SER A 165 7.96 8.75 -10.86
CA SER A 165 6.75 9.53 -11.11
C SER A 165 6.31 9.39 -12.55
N HIS A 166 5.00 9.28 -12.75
CA HIS A 166 4.36 9.17 -14.05
C HIS A 166 3.16 10.11 -14.14
N ASP A 167 3.11 10.93 -15.20
CA ASP A 167 1.93 11.73 -15.52
C ASP A 167 0.81 10.82 -16.05
N LEU A 168 -0.31 10.79 -15.35
CA LEU A 168 -1.45 9.95 -15.73
C LEU A 168 -2.32 10.59 -16.83
N GLY A 169 -1.99 11.82 -17.24
CA GLY A 169 -2.56 12.53 -18.36
C GLY A 169 -4.00 13.02 -18.15
N LYS A 170 -4.60 13.47 -19.25
CA LYS A 170 -5.91 14.16 -19.28
C LYS A 170 -7.05 13.36 -18.67
N SER A 171 -7.07 12.03 -18.86
CA SER A 171 -8.15 11.15 -18.41
C SER A 171 -8.34 11.19 -16.89
N VAL A 172 -7.32 11.60 -16.15
CA VAL A 172 -7.35 11.68 -14.70
C VAL A 172 -6.76 13.01 -14.20
N MET A 173 -7.04 14.08 -14.92
CA MET A 173 -6.76 15.47 -14.52
C MET A 173 -5.26 15.82 -14.39
N PHE A 174 -4.38 15.13 -15.13
CA PHE A 174 -2.92 15.35 -15.07
C PHE A 174 -2.34 15.15 -13.66
N TYR A 175 -2.95 14.29 -12.87
CA TYR A 175 -2.34 13.86 -11.62
C TYR A 175 -1.11 13.02 -11.90
N ASN A 176 -0.15 13.10 -10.98
CA ASN A 176 1.02 12.24 -10.97
C ASN A 176 0.74 11.03 -10.10
N LEU A 177 1.09 9.85 -10.60
CA LEU A 177 1.26 8.64 -9.81
C LEU A 177 2.75 8.44 -9.54
N ILE A 178 3.09 8.41 -8.26
CA ILE A 178 4.43 8.09 -7.80
C ILE A 178 4.39 6.66 -7.26
N ILE A 179 5.31 5.80 -7.68
CA ILE A 179 5.45 4.43 -7.18
C ILE A 179 6.89 4.22 -6.74
N GLY A 180 7.10 3.56 -5.61
CA GLY A 180 8.45 3.34 -5.11
C GLY A 180 8.56 2.30 -4.02
N ALA A 181 9.74 2.28 -3.41
CA ALA A 181 10.09 1.50 -2.24
C ALA A 181 10.79 2.40 -1.22
N VAL A 182 10.36 2.30 0.04
CA VAL A 182 10.88 3.08 1.17
C VAL A 182 11.26 2.14 2.31
N ASN A 183 12.39 2.40 2.95
CA ASN A 183 13.03 1.52 3.94
C ASN A 183 12.23 1.18 5.21
N TYR A 184 11.33 2.05 5.65
CA TYR A 184 10.51 1.80 6.83
C TYR A 184 9.25 0.99 6.50
N GLY A 185 8.99 0.74 5.21
CA GLY A 185 8.01 -0.24 4.75
C GLY A 185 8.55 -1.66 4.73
N HIS A 186 7.90 -2.55 3.97
CA HIS A 186 8.45 -3.86 3.66
C HIS A 186 9.68 -3.70 2.76
N PHE A 187 10.89 -3.74 3.35
CA PHE A 187 12.15 -3.42 2.67
C PHE A 187 13.30 -4.24 3.26
N SER A 188 14.03 -4.95 2.41
CA SER A 188 15.11 -5.86 2.83
C SER A 188 16.50 -5.22 2.80
N HIS A 189 17.51 -5.90 3.35
CA HIS A 189 18.89 -5.44 3.24
C HIS A 189 19.41 -5.49 1.79
N SER A 190 18.98 -6.47 0.99
CA SER A 190 19.30 -6.50 -0.45
C SER A 190 18.67 -5.34 -1.22
N ASP A 191 17.51 -4.88 -0.78
CA ASP A 191 16.85 -3.70 -1.36
C ASP A 191 17.62 -2.42 -1.03
N GLN A 192 18.17 -2.34 0.18
CA GLN A 192 19.02 -1.24 0.61
C GLN A 192 20.26 -1.12 -0.26
N SER A 193 20.92 -2.23 -0.60
CA SER A 193 22.09 -2.23 -1.48
C SER A 193 21.75 -1.67 -2.86
N LYS A 194 20.63 -2.07 -3.47
CA LYS A 194 20.21 -1.56 -4.79
C LYS A 194 20.05 -0.04 -4.80
N VAL A 195 19.39 0.51 -3.79
CA VAL A 195 19.22 1.97 -3.63
C VAL A 195 20.57 2.65 -3.37
N SER A 196 21.40 2.07 -2.50
CA SER A 196 22.72 2.62 -2.18
C SER A 196 23.64 2.66 -3.40
N ASP A 197 23.61 1.63 -4.25
CA ASP A 197 24.45 1.54 -5.45
C ASP A 197 24.06 2.63 -6.46
N LEU A 198 22.75 2.84 -6.69
CA LEU A 198 22.26 3.94 -7.53
C LEU A 198 22.72 5.30 -6.99
N ASN A 199 22.53 5.57 -5.70
CA ASN A 199 22.92 6.85 -5.12
C ASN A 199 24.44 7.07 -5.14
N ALA A 200 25.24 6.02 -4.94
CA ALA A 200 26.69 6.12 -5.03
C ALA A 200 27.15 6.51 -6.45
N GLU A 201 26.54 5.96 -7.49
CA GLU A 201 26.83 6.36 -8.88
C GLU A 201 26.41 7.81 -9.17
N LEU A 202 25.24 8.23 -8.67
CA LEU A 202 24.77 9.62 -8.79
C LEU A 202 25.69 10.61 -8.08
N ASP A 203 26.15 10.28 -6.87
CA ASP A 203 27.07 11.11 -6.09
C ASP A 203 28.45 11.23 -6.75
N LEU A 204 28.88 10.19 -7.46
CA LEU A 204 30.11 10.20 -8.27
C LEU A 204 29.94 10.94 -9.61
N GLY A 205 28.72 11.36 -9.96
CA GLY A 205 28.42 12.02 -11.23
C GLY A 205 28.57 11.10 -12.44
N VAL A 206 28.33 9.80 -12.27
CA VAL A 206 28.33 8.84 -13.38
C VAL A 206 27.24 9.22 -14.39
N GLU A 207 27.61 9.37 -15.66
CA GLU A 207 26.67 9.79 -16.72
C GLU A 207 25.63 8.70 -17.05
N ASP A 208 26.03 7.44 -17.02
CA ASP A 208 25.17 6.29 -17.31
C ASP A 208 24.97 5.42 -16.06
N VAL A 209 23.83 5.63 -15.39
CA VAL A 209 23.39 4.86 -14.23
C VAL A 209 22.38 3.77 -14.59
N SER A 210 22.25 3.39 -15.87
CA SER A 210 21.17 2.52 -16.33
C SER A 210 21.12 1.15 -15.64
N VAL A 211 22.29 0.62 -15.24
CA VAL A 211 22.39 -0.68 -14.56
C VAL A 211 21.88 -0.59 -13.12
N SER A 212 22.36 0.38 -12.35
CA SER A 212 21.94 0.59 -10.95
C SER A 212 20.49 1.08 -10.86
N LEU A 213 20.06 1.87 -11.85
CA LEU A 213 18.67 2.25 -12.02
C LEU A 213 17.81 1.00 -12.24
N ALA A 214 18.11 0.17 -13.23
CA ALA A 214 17.38 -1.07 -13.49
C ALA A 214 17.33 -1.99 -12.27
N ALA A 215 18.42 -2.10 -11.50
CA ALA A 215 18.44 -2.84 -10.24
C ALA A 215 17.47 -2.25 -9.20
N SER A 216 17.40 -0.91 -9.08
CA SER A 216 16.44 -0.22 -8.21
C SER A 216 14.98 -0.41 -8.66
N ARG A 217 14.72 -0.59 -9.95
CA ARG A 217 13.36 -0.89 -10.44
C ARG A 217 12.88 -2.31 -10.11
N GLN A 218 13.79 -3.21 -9.71
CA GLN A 218 13.45 -4.56 -9.24
C GLN A 218 13.01 -4.59 -7.77
N LEU A 219 12.96 -3.45 -7.09
CA LEU A 219 12.41 -3.33 -5.76
C LEU A 219 10.91 -3.63 -5.79
N GLU A 220 10.41 -4.31 -4.76
CA GLU A 220 8.97 -4.50 -4.56
C GLU A 220 8.32 -3.16 -4.22
N ALA A 221 7.23 -2.81 -4.91
CA ALA A 221 6.55 -1.54 -4.70
C ALA A 221 5.83 -1.55 -3.33
N ASN A 222 6.41 -0.88 -2.34
CA ASN A 222 5.83 -0.71 -1.01
C ASN A 222 5.26 0.69 -0.76
N TYR A 223 5.43 1.61 -1.73
CA TYR A 223 5.00 2.99 -1.65
C TYR A 223 4.27 3.40 -2.93
N PHE A 224 3.16 4.12 -2.77
CA PHE A 224 2.61 4.92 -3.87
C PHE A 224 2.11 6.27 -3.37
N ALA A 225 1.99 7.23 -4.28
CA ALA A 225 1.31 8.50 -4.05
C ALA A 225 0.52 8.95 -5.28
N ILE A 226 -0.60 9.63 -5.04
CA ILE A 226 -1.38 10.34 -6.08
C ILE A 226 -1.38 11.82 -5.72
N THR A 227 -1.05 12.70 -6.66
CA THR A 227 -0.98 14.13 -6.38
C THR A 227 -1.20 15.02 -7.60
N GLU A 228 -1.76 16.21 -7.37
CA GLU A 228 -1.76 17.33 -8.32
C GLU A 228 -0.56 18.27 -8.12
N LEU A 229 0.26 18.03 -7.10
CA LEU A 229 1.47 18.80 -6.81
C LEU A 229 2.61 18.35 -7.73
N ASP A 230 3.67 19.16 -7.74
CA ASP A 230 4.96 18.71 -8.26
C ASP A 230 5.40 17.43 -7.51
N PRO A 231 5.77 16.34 -8.22
CA PRO A 231 6.13 15.08 -7.57
C PRO A 231 7.27 15.21 -6.56
N GLN A 232 8.20 16.15 -6.77
CA GLN A 232 9.28 16.43 -5.82
C GLN A 232 8.73 16.89 -4.47
N VAL A 233 7.67 17.70 -4.46
CA VAL A 233 7.00 18.14 -3.23
C VAL A 233 6.42 16.92 -2.51
N MET A 234 5.76 16.01 -3.23
CA MET A 234 5.14 14.84 -2.60
C MET A 234 6.16 13.87 -2.02
N VAL A 235 7.29 13.64 -2.72
CA VAL A 235 8.40 12.80 -2.22
C VAL A 235 9.07 13.41 -0.98
N GLU A 236 9.16 14.75 -0.89
CA GLU A 236 9.63 15.45 0.32
C GLU A 236 8.78 15.12 1.58
N GLY A 237 7.52 14.72 1.35
CA GLY A 237 6.59 14.28 2.38
C GLY A 237 7.01 12.96 3.06
N LEU A 238 7.91 12.17 2.47
CA LEU A 238 8.46 10.99 3.13
C LEU A 238 9.18 11.38 4.44
N LEU A 239 9.13 10.48 5.42
CA LEU A 239 9.72 10.69 6.72
C LEU A 239 11.12 10.11 6.76
N THR A 240 12.09 10.88 7.24
CA THR A 240 13.42 10.33 7.57
C THR A 240 13.33 9.27 8.66
N HIS A 241 14.37 8.45 8.82
CA HIS A 241 14.46 7.46 9.91
C HIS A 241 14.14 8.05 11.29
N PHE A 242 14.65 9.26 11.56
CA PHE A 242 14.43 9.94 12.82
C PHE A 242 13.00 10.45 12.97
N GLU A 243 12.46 11.07 11.91
CA GLU A 243 11.08 11.56 11.91
C GLU A 243 10.09 10.40 12.07
N TYR A 244 10.24 9.31 11.31
CA TYR A 244 9.36 8.14 11.39
C TYR A 244 9.33 7.55 12.81
N LYS A 245 10.50 7.34 13.42
CA LYS A 245 10.60 6.78 14.79
C LYS A 245 10.07 7.72 15.87
N THR A 246 10.16 9.02 15.66
CA THR A 246 9.73 10.04 16.64
C THR A 246 8.25 10.38 16.51
N LEU A 247 7.76 10.52 15.28
CA LEU A 247 6.43 11.04 14.98
C LEU A 247 5.36 9.94 14.94
N LEU A 248 5.70 8.75 14.44
CA LEU A 248 4.72 7.68 14.15
C LEU A 248 4.91 6.45 15.02
N LYS A 249 5.54 6.59 16.19
CA LYS A 249 5.84 5.48 17.09
C LYS A 249 4.57 4.78 17.59
N THR A 250 4.07 3.81 16.83
CA THR A 250 3.10 2.83 17.30
C THR A 250 3.81 1.84 18.22
N GLN A 251 3.41 1.84 19.51
CA GLN A 251 3.75 0.77 20.45
C GLN A 251 3.07 -0.54 20.06
#